data_AF-A0AAW9KAP2-F1
#
_entry.id   AF-A0AAW9KAP2-F1
#
_cell.length_a   1.000
_cell.length_b   1.000
_cell.length_c   1.000
_cell.angle_alpha   90.00
_cell.angle_beta   90.00
_cell.angle_gamma   90.00
#
_symmetry.space_group_name_H-M   'P 1'
#
loop_
_entity.id
_entity.type
_entity.pdbx_description
1 polymer ?
#
loop_
_entity_poly.entity_id
_entity_poly.type
_entity_poly.pdbx_seq_one_letter_code
_entity_poly.pdbx_strand_id
1 'polypeptide(L)'
;MVDIITLNHSNIDDEHICCSLSDKKGECGVYLKKKWLKDRFEDGLIFSKLNVRGKVFIEYIPIENAWVPIEGNNYMFINCFWISGKFK
;
A
#
# COMPACT_ATOMS: atom_id res chain seq x y z
N MET A 1 -8.21 14.93 -15.02
CA MET A 1 -7.58 15.16 -13.71
C MET A 1 -7.32 13.78 -13.10
N VAL A 2 -6.10 13.50 -12.66
CA VAL A 2 -5.72 12.19 -12.11
C VAL A 2 -6.12 12.19 -10.63
N ASP A 3 -7.10 11.37 -10.27
CA ASP A 3 -7.64 11.31 -8.91
C ASP A 3 -6.87 10.28 -8.08
N ILE A 4 -6.18 10.73 -7.03
CA ILE A 4 -5.32 9.90 -6.17
C ILE A 4 -5.98 9.81 -4.79
N ILE A 5 -6.10 8.58 -4.30
CA ILE A 5 -6.66 8.27 -2.99
C ILE A 5 -5.53 7.77 -2.10
N THR A 6 -5.39 8.38 -0.93
CA THR A 6 -4.57 7.83 0.17
C THR A 6 -5.46 7.05 1.11
N LEU A 7 -5.06 5.82 1.40
CA LEU A 7 -5.78 4.95 2.32
C LEU A 7 -5.54 5.38 3.77
N ASN A 8 -6.57 5.25 4.59
CA ASN A 8 -6.56 5.51 6.01
C ASN A 8 -7.60 4.63 6.71
N HIS A 9 -7.72 4.77 8.04
CA HIS A 9 -8.67 3.98 8.82
C HIS A 9 -10.14 4.15 8.41
N SER A 10 -10.53 5.29 7.83
CA SER A 10 -11.93 5.57 7.48
C SER A 10 -12.34 5.06 6.10
N ASN A 11 -11.41 4.83 5.17
CA ASN A 11 -11.72 4.42 3.80
C ASN A 11 -11.18 3.05 3.38
N ILE A 12 -10.24 2.47 4.15
CA ILE A 12 -9.54 1.24 3.76
C ILE A 12 -10.47 0.04 3.51
N ASP A 13 -11.60 -0.05 4.21
CA ASP A 13 -12.54 -1.16 4.04
C ASP A 13 -13.35 -1.04 2.75
N ASP A 14 -13.69 0.18 2.35
CA ASP A 14 -14.45 0.47 1.12
C ASP A 14 -13.58 0.52 -0.13
N GLU A 15 -12.32 0.92 0.02
CA GLU A 15 -11.39 1.06 -1.08
C GLU A 15 -10.87 -0.29 -1.62
N HIS A 16 -10.72 -0.36 -2.94
CA HIS A 16 -10.09 -1.50 -3.60
C HIS A 16 -8.56 -1.39 -3.52
N ILE A 17 -7.90 -2.46 -3.06
CA ILE A 17 -6.44 -2.63 -3.18
C ILE A 17 -6.11 -3.84 -4.03
N CYS A 18 -5.19 -3.66 -4.98
CA CYS A 18 -4.81 -4.70 -5.94
C CYS A 18 -3.55 -5.47 -5.50
N CYS A 19 -3.42 -5.78 -4.21
CA CYS A 19 -2.26 -6.51 -3.74
C CYS A 19 -2.26 -7.93 -4.33
N SER A 20 -1.21 -8.24 -5.08
CA SER A 20 -1.13 -9.40 -5.98
C SER A 20 -0.35 -10.57 -5.38
N LEU A 21 -0.36 -10.71 -4.05
CA LEU A 21 0.12 -11.96 -3.45
C LEU A 21 -0.84 -13.03 -3.95
N SER A 22 -0.32 -13.85 -4.86
CA SER A 22 -1.02 -14.80 -5.70
C SER A 22 -1.70 -15.89 -4.87
N ASP A 23 -2.82 -15.57 -4.25
CA ASP A 23 -3.69 -16.57 -3.71
C ASP A 23 -4.45 -17.21 -4.87
N LYS A 24 -4.25 -18.52 -5.04
CA LYS A 24 -5.14 -19.39 -5.83
C LYS A 24 -6.61 -19.36 -5.31
N LYS A 25 -6.88 -18.59 -4.23
CA LYS A 25 -8.17 -18.36 -3.58
C LYS A 25 -8.43 -16.90 -3.15
N GLY A 26 -7.81 -15.90 -3.79
CA GLY A 26 -8.11 -14.44 -3.84
C GLY A 26 -8.47 -13.60 -2.58
N GLU A 27 -9.20 -14.13 -1.60
CA GLU A 27 -9.86 -13.37 -0.53
C GLU A 27 -8.99 -13.19 0.72
N CYS A 28 -8.13 -14.16 1.04
CA CYS A 28 -7.29 -14.12 2.25
C CYS A 28 -6.21 -13.02 2.14
N GLY A 29 -5.49 -12.94 1.02
CA GLY A 29 -4.41 -11.97 0.82
C GLY A 29 -4.84 -10.50 0.90
N VAL A 30 -6.01 -10.15 0.34
CA VAL A 30 -6.52 -8.76 0.42
C VAL A 30 -6.90 -8.40 1.85
N TYR A 31 -7.60 -9.31 2.55
CA TYR A 31 -7.95 -9.11 3.95
C TYR A 31 -6.71 -8.94 4.83
N LEU A 32 -5.72 -9.83 4.70
CA LEU A 32 -4.47 -9.76 5.46
C LEU A 32 -3.70 -8.49 5.17
N LYS A 33 -3.67 -8.03 3.91
CA LYS A 33 -3.03 -6.76 3.57
C LYS A 33 -3.78 -5.58 4.18
N LYS A 34 -5.11 -5.53 4.10
CA LYS A 34 -5.89 -4.46 4.74
C LYS A 34 -5.65 -4.42 6.25
N LYS A 35 -5.60 -5.58 6.90
CA LYS A 35 -5.25 -5.70 8.32
C LYS A 35 -3.85 -5.15 8.61
N TRP A 36 -2.85 -5.57 7.84
CA TRP A 36 -1.48 -5.08 7.99
C TRP A 36 -1.37 -3.57 7.77
N LEU A 37 -2.06 -3.01 6.76
CA LEU A 37 -2.09 -1.57 6.51
C LEU A 37 -2.67 -0.81 7.72
N LYS A 38 -3.80 -1.26 8.26
CA LYS A 38 -4.41 -0.68 9.47
C LYS A 38 -3.43 -0.65 10.64
N ASP A 39 -2.69 -1.72 10.86
CA ASP A 39 -1.74 -1.81 11.98
C ASP A 39 -0.53 -0.86 11.80
N ARG A 40 -0.18 -0.51 10.56
CA ARG A 40 1.04 0.26 10.23
C ARG A 40 0.77 1.73 9.94
N PHE A 41 -0.49 2.16 9.82
CA PHE A 41 -0.80 3.58 9.62
C PHE A 41 -0.30 4.46 10.77
N GLU A 42 -0.41 3.97 12.01
CA GLU A 42 0.11 4.64 13.20
C GLU A 42 1.65 4.72 13.21
N ASP A 43 2.33 3.81 12.50
CA ASP A 43 3.79 3.81 12.32
C ASP A 43 4.25 4.71 11.15
N GLY A 44 3.32 5.51 10.58
CA GLY A 44 3.60 6.44 9.49
C GLY A 44 3.58 5.81 8.09
N LEU A 45 3.04 4.60 7.93
CA LEU A 45 2.86 3.99 6.62
C LEU A 45 1.86 4.81 5.79
N ILE A 46 2.25 5.13 4.56
CA ILE A 46 1.38 5.75 3.56
C ILE A 46 1.17 4.77 2.40
N PHE A 47 -0.10 4.56 2.05
CA PHE A 47 -0.50 3.84 0.85
C PHE A 47 -1.35 4.77 -0.03
N SER A 48 -0.84 5.16 -1.18
CA SER A 48 -1.54 5.99 -2.14
C SER A 48 -1.76 5.24 -3.45
N LYS A 49 -2.97 5.31 -3.98
CA LYS A 49 -3.36 4.65 -5.23
C LYS A 49 -4.07 5.61 -6.16
N LEU A 50 -4.02 5.32 -7.46
CA LEU A 50 -4.93 5.93 -8.41
C LEU A 50 -6.36 5.46 -8.12
N ASN A 51 -7.37 6.32 -8.29
CA ASN A 51 -8.78 5.98 -8.13
C ASN A 51 -9.31 5.13 -9.30
N VAL A 52 -8.74 3.95 -9.47
CA VAL A 52 -9.10 2.96 -10.48
C VAL A 52 -8.98 1.56 -9.89
N ARG A 53 -9.71 0.60 -10.46
CA ARG A 53 -9.50 -0.82 -10.18
C ARG A 53 -8.32 -1.35 -10.99
N GLY A 54 -7.11 -1.05 -10.55
CA GLY A 54 -5.88 -1.43 -11.25
C GLY A 54 -4.63 -1.35 -10.38
N LYS A 55 -3.53 -1.91 -10.89
CA LYS A 55 -2.22 -1.88 -10.23
C LYS A 55 -1.52 -0.56 -10.50
N VAL A 56 -1.89 0.48 -9.76
CA VAL A 56 -1.24 1.80 -9.79
C VAL A 56 -1.23 2.35 -8.37
N PHE A 57 -0.13 2.14 -7.65
CA PHE A 57 -0.02 2.55 -6.26
C PHE A 57 1.45 2.66 -5.82
N ILE A 58 1.63 3.34 -4.69
CA ILE A 58 2.89 3.41 -3.94
C ILE A 58 2.60 3.22 -2.46
N GLU A 59 3.50 2.51 -1.79
CA GLU A 59 3.46 2.20 -0.37
C GLU A 59 4.84 2.44 0.24
N TYR A 60 4.90 3.31 1.24
CA TYR A 60 6.15 3.72 1.87
C TYR A 60 5.97 4.10 3.34
N ILE A 61 7.03 3.99 4.14
CA ILE A 61 7.04 4.17 5.60
C ILE A 61 8.35 4.85 6.03
N PRO A 62 8.43 5.54 7.17
CA PRO A 62 9.71 6.00 7.72
C PRO A 62 10.70 4.84 7.89
N ILE A 63 11.99 5.09 7.63
CA ILE A 63 13.04 4.06 7.61
C ILE A 63 13.18 3.32 8.94
N GLU A 64 12.92 3.99 10.06
CA GLU A 64 12.93 3.43 11.41
C GLU A 64 11.89 2.33 11.64
N ASN A 65 10.84 2.31 10.82
CA ASN A 65 9.75 1.33 10.88
C ASN A 65 9.77 0.35 9.69
N ALA A 66 10.86 0.32 8.92
CA ALA A 66 11.02 -0.63 7.82
C ALA A 66 11.00 -2.08 8.34
N TRP A 67 10.39 -2.99 7.58
CA TRP A 67 10.32 -4.41 7.96
C TRP A 67 11.64 -5.17 7.79
N VAL A 68 12.62 -4.56 7.12
CA VAL A 68 13.97 -5.09 6.87
C VAL A 68 14.99 -4.40 7.79
N PRO A 69 16.10 -5.06 8.14
CA PRO A 69 17.14 -4.49 8.99
C PRO A 69 17.97 -3.47 8.21
N ILE A 70 17.45 -2.26 8.08
CA ILE A 70 18.13 -1.11 7.47
C ILE A 70 18.17 0.04 8.47
N GLU A 71 19.23 0.83 8.41
CA GLU A 71 19.42 2.00 9.24
C GLU A 71 19.66 3.23 8.36
N GLY A 72 19.13 4.37 8.78
CA GLY A 72 19.37 5.66 8.17
C GLY A 72 18.56 6.75 8.87
N ASN A 73 18.91 8.00 8.60
CA ASN A 73 18.27 9.16 9.20
C ASN A 73 17.54 9.96 8.12
N ASN A 74 16.28 10.32 8.37
CA ASN A 74 15.45 11.13 7.46
C ASN A 74 15.28 10.49 6.06
N TYR A 75 15.07 9.17 6.03
CA TYR A 75 14.75 8.41 4.82
C TYR A 75 13.36 7.80 4.91
N MET A 76 12.74 7.60 3.74
CA MET A 76 11.53 6.79 3.61
C MET A 76 11.88 5.47 2.92
N PHE A 77 11.36 4.37 3.44
CA PHE A 77 11.46 3.05 2.84
C PHE A 77 10.23 2.76 1.98
N ILE A 78 10.44 2.48 0.69
CA ILE A 78 9.36 2.09 -0.23
C ILE A 78 9.15 0.58 -0.11
N ASN A 79 8.06 0.16 0.52
CA ASN A 79 7.66 -1.25 0.61
C ASN A 79 7.25 -1.79 -0.76
N CYS A 80 6.47 -1.01 -1.53
CA CYS A 80 5.96 -1.43 -2.81
C CYS A 80 5.67 -0.24 -3.71
N PHE A 81 6.03 -0.36 -4.99
CA PHE A 81 5.68 0.60 -6.02
C PHE A 81 5.31 -0.15 -7.29
N TRP A 82 4.15 0.16 -7.86
CA TRP A 82 3.69 -0.50 -9.06
C TRP A 82 2.90 0.43 -9.98
N ILE A 83 3.22 0.42 -11.26
CA ILE A 83 2.44 1.02 -12.35
C ILE A 83 2.23 -0.04 -13.43
N SER A 84 0.98 -0.49 -13.60
CA SER A 84 0.62 -1.39 -14.68
C SER A 84 0.75 -0.68 -16.02
N GLY A 85 1.30 -1.37 -17.03
CA GLY A 85 1.54 -0.81 -18.36
C GLY A 85 0.29 -0.28 -19.07
N LYS A 86 -0.91 -0.68 -18.64
CA LYS A 86 -2.19 -0.10 -19.12
C LYS A 86 -2.36 1.38 -18.73
N PHE A 87 -1.65 1.84 -17.71
CA PHE A 87 -1.74 3.20 -17.16
C PHE A 87 -0.44 4.00 -17.37
N LYS A 88 0.40 3.59 -18.34
CA LYS A 88 1.54 4.37 -18.83
C LYS A 88 1.08 5.44 -19.80
#